data_AF-X1F8H4-F1
#
_entry.id   AF-X1F8H4-F1
#
_cell.length_a   1.000
_cell.length_b   1.000
_cell.length_c   1.000
_cell.angle_alpha   90.00
_cell.angle_beta   90.00
_cell.angle_gamma   90.00
#
_symmetry.space_group_name_H-M   'P 1'
#
loop_
_entity.id
_entity.type
_entity.pdbx_description
1 polymer ?
#
loop_
_entity_poly.entity_id
_entity_poly.type
_entity_poly.pdbx_seq_one_letter_code
_entity_poly.pdbx_strand_id
1 'polypeptide(L)'
;SFAKDYYERTGNALKIKVCITGPIELYIKKHGFTLYPDIVLNFARSLNRMLKKSIKNTNYLQSSVISIDEPSFGYVDMFNIEDAAIIKAFDKTVEGIDGLIQIHLHTLKKYSIPIQAENIDVLTCEYASDHTNVIPKNDLEKYDKFIRVGIIRTNINSILAEKLDAGASLDDFKTFEGTMSLIDSKEFIKKNLLFALDHYGDRVKFVGPDCGLKGWNPPQVAYELLRRTYEVIKDV
;
A
#
# COMPACT_ATOMS: atom_id res chain seq x y z
N SER A 1 -27.31 -2.23 -9.05
CA SER A 1 -26.06 -2.71 -8.39
C SER A 1 -25.25 -1.46 -8.10
N PHE A 2 -24.51 -1.40 -6.99
CA PHE A 2 -23.89 -0.13 -6.57
C PHE A 2 -23.11 0.61 -7.68
N ALA A 3 -22.35 -0.11 -8.49
CA ALA A 3 -21.61 0.47 -9.61
C ALA A 3 -22.52 1.10 -10.69
N LYS A 4 -23.67 0.47 -10.99
CA LYS A 4 -24.67 1.01 -11.93
C LYS A 4 -25.32 2.26 -11.35
N ASP A 5 -25.74 2.20 -10.08
CA ASP A 5 -26.42 3.30 -9.40
C ASP A 5 -25.46 4.50 -9.20
N TYR A 6 -24.14 4.24 -9.05
CA TYR A 6 -23.10 5.27 -9.07
C TYR A 6 -22.97 5.92 -10.46
N TYR A 7 -22.93 5.12 -11.53
CA TYR A 7 -22.84 5.62 -12.90
C TYR A 7 -24.06 6.48 -13.28
N GLU A 8 -25.27 6.02 -12.97
CA GLU A 8 -26.50 6.75 -13.27
C GLU A 8 -26.56 8.12 -12.57
N ARG A 9 -25.94 8.26 -11.39
CA ARG A 9 -25.88 9.53 -10.66
C ARG A 9 -24.74 10.46 -11.10
N THR A 10 -23.61 9.91 -11.52
CA THR A 10 -22.37 10.68 -11.71
C THR A 10 -21.91 10.77 -13.16
N GLY A 11 -22.47 9.95 -14.06
CA GLY A 11 -22.00 9.78 -15.44
C GLY A 11 -20.63 9.11 -15.58
N ASN A 12 -20.01 8.68 -14.47
CA ASN A 12 -18.66 8.15 -14.45
C ASN A 12 -18.65 6.68 -14.00
N ALA A 13 -17.80 5.86 -14.63
CA ALA A 13 -17.56 4.50 -14.16
C ALA A 13 -16.93 4.53 -12.75
N LEU A 14 -17.35 3.61 -11.89
CA LEU A 14 -16.75 3.45 -10.57
C LEU A 14 -15.32 2.92 -10.73
N LYS A 15 -14.34 3.74 -10.37
CA LYS A 15 -12.93 3.38 -10.39
C LYS A 15 -12.60 2.56 -9.15
N ILE A 16 -12.09 1.35 -9.35
CA ILE A 16 -11.68 0.46 -8.27
C ILE A 16 -10.18 0.17 -8.31
N LYS A 17 -9.65 -0.17 -7.14
CA LYS A 17 -8.30 -0.72 -6.94
C LYS A 17 -8.42 -2.23 -6.77
N VAL A 18 -7.64 -3.00 -7.51
CA VAL A 18 -7.53 -4.46 -7.39
C VAL A 18 -6.24 -4.78 -6.66
N CYS A 19 -6.31 -5.48 -5.53
CA CYS A 19 -5.12 -5.89 -4.79
C CYS A 19 -4.88 -7.40 -4.93
N ILE A 20 -3.62 -7.79 -5.09
CA ILE A 20 -3.17 -9.18 -5.04
C ILE A 20 -1.96 -9.28 -4.13
N THR A 21 -1.80 -10.44 -3.49
CA THR A 21 -0.52 -10.79 -2.85
C THR A 21 0.52 -11.04 -3.94
N GLY A 22 1.70 -10.45 -3.80
CA GLY A 22 2.75 -10.52 -4.80
C GLY A 22 3.45 -11.87 -4.89
N PRO A 23 4.23 -12.08 -5.98
CA PRO A 23 4.91 -13.35 -6.23
C PRO A 23 5.92 -13.73 -5.14
N ILE A 24 6.60 -12.75 -4.54
CA ILE A 24 7.64 -13.01 -3.54
C ILE A 24 7.00 -13.38 -2.20
N GLU A 25 5.97 -12.64 -1.77
CA GLU A 25 5.20 -12.92 -0.56
C GLU A 25 4.51 -14.30 -0.64
N LEU A 26 3.90 -14.64 -1.78
CA LEU A 26 3.31 -15.97 -1.98
C LEU A 26 4.36 -17.08 -1.96
N TYR A 27 5.54 -16.83 -2.52
CA TYR A 27 6.65 -17.76 -2.46
C TYR A 27 7.09 -17.98 -1.02
N ILE A 28 7.39 -16.90 -0.27
CA ILE A 28 7.84 -16.97 1.13
C ILE A 28 6.86 -17.76 1.97
N LYS A 29 5.57 -17.45 1.84
CA LYS A 29 4.51 -18.12 2.60
C LYS A 29 4.47 -19.64 2.39
N LYS A 30 4.90 -20.12 1.22
CA LYS A 30 4.83 -21.55 0.86
C LYS A 30 6.17 -22.29 0.98
N HIS A 31 7.27 -21.61 0.69
CA HIS A 31 8.59 -22.22 0.50
C HIS A 31 9.67 -21.62 1.41
N GLY A 32 9.34 -20.63 2.24
CA GLY A 32 10.30 -19.92 3.09
C GLY A 32 11.18 -18.95 2.30
N PHE A 33 12.30 -18.55 2.90
CA PHE A 33 13.12 -17.44 2.40
C PHE A 33 14.19 -17.82 1.38
N THR A 34 14.34 -19.10 1.04
CA THR A 34 15.26 -19.55 -0.01
C THR A 34 14.55 -19.50 -1.36
N LEU A 35 14.69 -18.40 -2.11
CA LEU A 35 13.97 -18.16 -3.37
C LEU A 35 14.58 -18.90 -4.57
N TYR A 36 13.83 -19.80 -5.21
CA TYR A 36 14.21 -20.37 -6.50
C TYR A 36 13.64 -19.50 -7.64
N PRO A 37 14.49 -18.89 -8.52
CA PRO A 37 14.05 -17.92 -9.52
C PRO A 37 12.96 -18.43 -10.47
N ASP A 38 13.04 -19.70 -10.87
CA ASP A 38 12.08 -20.36 -11.75
C ASP A 38 10.70 -20.52 -11.10
N ILE A 39 10.66 -20.88 -9.82
CA ILE A 39 9.42 -21.01 -9.04
C ILE A 39 8.80 -19.62 -8.81
N VAL A 40 9.60 -18.62 -8.42
CA VAL A 40 9.15 -17.22 -8.27
C VAL A 40 8.54 -16.71 -9.58
N LEU A 41 9.21 -16.96 -10.71
CA LEU A 41 8.69 -16.57 -12.03
C LEU A 41 7.38 -17.32 -12.38
N ASN A 42 7.21 -18.56 -11.94
CA ASN A 42 5.97 -19.31 -12.12
C ASN A 42 4.82 -18.74 -11.27
N PHE A 43 5.08 -18.26 -10.05
CA PHE A 43 4.10 -17.49 -9.27
C PHE A 43 3.69 -16.23 -10.03
N ALA A 44 4.66 -15.44 -10.50
CA ALA A 44 4.40 -14.22 -11.28
C ALA A 44 3.52 -14.49 -12.52
N ARG A 45 3.85 -15.51 -13.31
CA ARG A 45 3.05 -15.92 -14.48
C ARG A 45 1.63 -16.34 -14.12
N SER A 46 1.47 -17.04 -12.99
CA SER A 46 0.15 -17.49 -12.52
C SER A 46 -0.71 -16.30 -12.07
N LEU A 47 -0.11 -15.38 -11.31
CA LEU A 47 -0.74 -14.13 -10.88
C LEU A 47 -1.16 -13.27 -12.08
N ASN A 48 -0.31 -13.12 -13.10
CA ASN A 48 -0.65 -12.39 -14.32
C ASN A 48 -1.90 -12.95 -15.02
N ARG A 49 -1.99 -14.28 -15.15
CA ARG A 49 -3.18 -14.94 -15.72
C ARG A 49 -4.43 -14.71 -14.87
N MET A 50 -4.29 -14.68 -13.55
CA MET A 50 -5.41 -14.38 -12.65
C MET A 50 -5.85 -12.93 -12.77
N LEU A 51 -4.90 -11.98 -12.72
CA LEU A 51 -5.17 -10.55 -12.86
C LEU A 51 -5.90 -10.23 -14.17
N LYS A 52 -5.42 -10.74 -15.31
CA LYS A 52 -6.06 -10.53 -16.62
C LYS A 52 -7.52 -11.00 -16.67
N LYS A 53 -7.89 -12.00 -15.86
CA LYS A 53 -9.29 -12.48 -15.76
C LYS A 53 -10.11 -11.67 -14.75
N SER A 54 -9.46 -11.17 -13.70
CA SER A 54 -10.07 -10.41 -12.61
C SER A 54 -10.34 -8.96 -12.98
N ILE A 55 -9.53 -8.36 -13.85
CA ILE A 55 -9.73 -6.99 -14.34
C ILE A 55 -11.05 -6.88 -15.08
N LYS A 56 -11.84 -5.89 -14.69
CA LYS A 56 -13.13 -5.55 -15.29
C LYS A 56 -13.13 -4.08 -15.70
N ASN A 57 -13.34 -3.85 -16.99
CA ASN A 57 -13.53 -2.54 -17.59
C ASN A 57 -14.86 -2.57 -18.35
N THR A 58 -15.91 -2.12 -17.68
CA THR A 58 -17.28 -2.01 -18.20
C THR A 58 -17.71 -0.55 -18.12
N ASN A 59 -18.88 -0.23 -18.70
CA ASN A 59 -19.43 1.13 -18.59
C ASN A 59 -19.63 1.59 -17.13
N TYR A 60 -19.82 0.66 -16.19
CA TYR A 60 -20.14 0.98 -14.79
C TYR A 60 -18.95 0.87 -13.84
N LEU A 61 -17.92 0.11 -14.22
CA LEU A 61 -16.82 -0.28 -13.34
C LEU A 61 -15.52 -0.32 -14.12
N GLN A 62 -14.48 0.32 -13.60
CA GLN A 62 -13.15 0.37 -14.19
C GLN A 62 -12.10 -0.05 -13.18
N SER A 63 -11.29 -1.04 -13.53
CA SER A 63 -10.12 -1.45 -12.73
C SER A 63 -8.98 -0.48 -13.02
N SER A 64 -8.91 0.59 -12.24
CA SER A 64 -8.04 1.74 -12.51
C SER A 64 -6.63 1.60 -11.94
N VAL A 65 -6.51 0.87 -10.82
CA VAL A 65 -5.24 0.66 -10.11
C VAL A 65 -5.10 -0.81 -9.78
N ILE A 66 -3.93 -1.38 -10.01
CA ILE A 66 -3.59 -2.75 -9.63
C ILE A 66 -2.47 -2.68 -8.59
N SER A 67 -2.64 -3.32 -7.44
CA SER A 67 -1.68 -3.32 -6.33
C SER A 67 -1.10 -4.71 -6.14
N ILE A 68 0.21 -4.80 -6.16
CA ILE A 68 0.97 -5.98 -5.76
C ILE A 68 1.42 -5.77 -4.32
N ASP A 69 0.94 -6.59 -3.40
CA ASP A 69 1.24 -6.45 -1.98
C ASP A 69 2.38 -7.40 -1.60
N GLU A 70 3.52 -6.81 -1.20
CA GLU A 70 4.78 -7.49 -0.85
C GLU A 70 5.25 -7.05 0.56
N PRO A 71 4.46 -7.33 1.62
CA PRO A 71 4.72 -6.79 2.96
C PRO A 71 6.02 -7.31 3.59
N SER A 72 6.46 -8.54 3.28
CA SER A 72 7.71 -9.11 3.81
C SER A 72 8.95 -8.61 3.05
N PHE A 73 8.78 -8.02 1.86
CA PHE A 73 9.90 -7.58 1.04
C PHE A 73 10.64 -6.41 1.71
N GLY A 74 11.96 -6.55 1.83
CA GLY A 74 12.82 -5.56 2.48
C GLY A 74 13.04 -5.76 3.98
N TYR A 75 12.26 -6.62 4.65
CA TYR A 75 12.55 -7.04 6.04
C TYR A 75 13.54 -8.19 6.12
N VAL A 76 13.63 -9.01 5.07
CA VAL A 76 14.52 -10.16 5.01
C VAL A 76 15.44 -10.06 3.82
N ASP A 77 16.71 -10.38 4.04
CA ASP A 77 17.70 -10.46 2.98
C ASP A 77 17.57 -11.77 2.19
N MET A 78 17.29 -11.63 0.89
CA MET A 78 17.14 -12.75 -0.05
C MET A 78 18.46 -12.99 -0.79
N PHE A 79 19.50 -13.41 -0.07
CA PHE A 79 20.86 -13.53 -0.61
C PHE A 79 21.01 -14.55 -1.75
N ASN A 80 20.04 -15.45 -1.92
CA ASN A 80 20.15 -16.58 -2.83
C ASN A 80 19.51 -16.34 -4.21
N ILE A 81 19.05 -15.12 -4.49
CA ILE A 81 18.45 -14.72 -5.77
C ILE A 81 19.02 -13.37 -6.21
N GLU A 82 19.26 -13.24 -7.51
CA GLU A 82 19.70 -11.98 -8.10
C GLU A 82 18.54 -10.98 -8.20
N ASP A 83 18.83 -9.70 -7.95
CA ASP A 83 17.84 -8.61 -8.07
C ASP A 83 17.14 -8.60 -9.43
N ALA A 84 17.87 -8.89 -10.52
CA ALA A 84 17.32 -8.97 -11.87
C ALA A 84 16.20 -10.02 -12.00
N ALA A 85 16.29 -11.14 -11.28
CA ALA A 85 15.26 -12.16 -11.27
C ALA A 85 14.00 -11.70 -10.51
N ILE A 86 14.18 -10.92 -9.43
CA ILE A 86 13.08 -10.32 -8.66
C ILE A 86 12.36 -9.26 -9.50
N ILE A 87 13.12 -8.34 -10.12
CA ILE A 87 12.59 -7.30 -11.02
C ILE A 87 11.76 -7.95 -12.13
N LYS A 88 12.33 -8.96 -12.79
CA LYS A 88 11.63 -9.73 -13.83
C LYS A 88 10.34 -10.38 -13.32
N ALA A 89 10.30 -10.85 -12.08
CA ALA A 89 9.09 -11.43 -11.50
C ALA A 89 8.01 -10.38 -11.23
N PHE A 90 8.39 -9.19 -10.75
CA PHE A 90 7.47 -8.06 -10.62
C PHE A 90 6.90 -7.65 -11.98
N ASP A 91 7.77 -7.43 -12.97
CA ASP A 91 7.34 -7.07 -14.32
C ASP A 91 6.43 -8.14 -14.93
N LYS A 92 6.78 -9.42 -14.77
CA LYS A 92 5.98 -10.52 -15.31
C LYS A 92 4.61 -10.65 -14.65
N THR A 93 4.48 -10.24 -13.39
CA THR A 93 3.19 -10.29 -12.66
C THR A 93 2.14 -9.40 -13.33
N VAL A 94 2.55 -8.25 -13.84
CA VAL A 94 1.64 -7.23 -14.40
C VAL A 94 1.82 -6.99 -15.90
N GLU A 95 2.70 -7.74 -16.57
CA GLU A 95 2.94 -7.64 -18.01
C GLU A 95 1.64 -7.68 -18.84
N GLY A 96 1.45 -6.66 -19.68
CA GLY A 96 0.29 -6.53 -20.56
C GLY A 96 -1.03 -6.32 -19.83
N ILE A 97 -0.99 -5.65 -18.67
CA ILE A 97 -2.17 -5.17 -17.94
C ILE A 97 -2.27 -3.66 -18.12
N ASP A 98 -3.44 -3.20 -18.55
CA ASP A 98 -3.74 -1.78 -18.62
C ASP A 98 -4.20 -1.25 -17.26
N GLY A 99 -3.65 -0.11 -16.85
CA GLY A 99 -3.97 0.56 -15.59
C GLY A 99 -2.71 1.03 -14.88
N LEU A 100 -2.91 1.75 -13.79
CA LEU A 100 -1.79 2.21 -12.97
C LEU A 100 -1.36 1.09 -12.02
N ILE A 101 -0.10 0.69 -12.09
CA ILE A 101 0.44 -0.39 -11.28
C ILE A 101 1.13 0.18 -10.04
N GLN A 102 0.68 -0.30 -8.88
CA GLN A 102 1.25 0.01 -7.58
C GLN A 102 1.92 -1.25 -7.01
N ILE A 103 3.07 -1.09 -6.37
CA ILE A 103 3.61 -2.07 -5.43
C ILE A 103 3.50 -1.53 -4.01
N HIS A 104 2.92 -2.33 -3.12
CA HIS A 104 2.76 -2.03 -1.72
C HIS A 104 3.84 -2.74 -0.91
N LEU A 105 4.69 -1.94 -0.26
CA LEU A 105 5.79 -2.37 0.58
C LEU A 105 5.57 -1.79 1.97
N HIS A 106 5.81 -2.60 3.01
CA HIS A 106 5.80 -2.09 4.39
C HIS A 106 7.12 -1.38 4.73
N THR A 107 8.22 -1.69 4.04
CA THR A 107 9.51 -1.02 4.20
C THR A 107 10.18 -0.75 2.85
N LEU A 108 10.83 0.40 2.75
CA LEU A 108 11.57 0.85 1.57
C LEU A 108 13.06 0.54 1.67
N LYS A 109 13.54 -0.22 2.67
CA LYS A 109 14.97 -0.59 2.79
C LYS A 109 15.57 -1.19 1.51
N LYS A 110 14.73 -1.82 0.67
CA LYS A 110 15.11 -2.39 -0.62
C LYS A 110 14.36 -1.79 -1.80
N TYR A 111 13.95 -0.52 -1.73
CA TYR A 111 13.22 0.14 -2.82
C TYR A 111 13.98 0.13 -4.13
N SER A 112 15.32 0.05 -4.09
CA SER A 112 16.20 0.01 -5.25
C SER A 112 15.87 -1.12 -6.23
N ILE A 113 15.21 -2.19 -5.78
CA ILE A 113 14.80 -3.31 -6.64
C ILE A 113 13.47 -2.97 -7.37
N PRO A 114 12.33 -2.78 -6.68
CA PRO A 114 11.05 -2.53 -7.36
C PRO A 114 10.99 -1.21 -8.12
N ILE A 115 11.80 -0.20 -7.77
CA ILE A 115 11.86 1.06 -8.52
C ILE A 115 12.39 0.87 -9.95
N GLN A 116 13.16 -0.20 -10.19
CA GLN A 116 13.72 -0.54 -11.51
C GLN A 116 12.73 -1.34 -12.39
N ALA A 117 11.62 -1.85 -11.83
CA ALA A 117 10.65 -2.60 -12.60
C ALA A 117 9.95 -1.68 -13.62
N GLU A 118 9.92 -2.09 -14.88
CA GLU A 118 9.36 -1.30 -15.98
C GLU A 118 7.84 -1.14 -15.85
N ASN A 119 7.15 -2.21 -15.45
CA ASN A 119 5.70 -2.28 -15.37
C ASN A 119 5.13 -1.84 -14.01
N ILE A 120 5.92 -1.23 -13.13
CA ILE A 120 5.44 -0.65 -11.86
C ILE A 120 5.50 0.88 -11.97
N ASP A 121 4.40 1.57 -11.70
CA ASP A 121 4.33 3.03 -11.78
C ASP A 121 4.48 3.69 -10.41
N VAL A 122 3.94 3.07 -9.37
CA VAL A 122 3.80 3.67 -8.04
C VAL A 122 4.36 2.77 -6.95
N LEU A 123 5.30 3.26 -6.16
CA LEU A 123 5.76 2.60 -4.94
C LEU A 123 4.94 3.09 -3.75
N THR A 124 4.85 2.28 -2.69
CA THR A 124 4.16 2.67 -1.44
C THR A 124 5.14 2.72 -0.29
N CYS A 125 4.93 3.67 0.61
CA CYS A 125 5.61 3.71 1.90
C CYS A 125 4.60 3.74 3.06
N GLU A 126 4.87 2.96 4.10
CA GLU A 126 4.26 3.11 5.42
C GLU A 126 5.08 4.16 6.19
N TYR A 127 4.83 5.43 5.87
CA TYR A 127 5.59 6.55 6.43
C TYR A 127 5.07 6.97 7.80
N ALA A 128 3.75 6.98 8.03
CA ALA A 128 3.19 7.47 9.29
C ALA A 128 3.63 6.63 10.49
N SER A 129 3.89 5.34 10.27
CA SER A 129 4.42 4.41 11.28
C SER A 129 5.94 4.46 11.41
N ASP A 130 6.66 4.89 10.37
CA ASP A 130 8.12 5.01 10.35
C ASP A 130 8.56 6.16 9.44
N HIS A 131 8.87 7.32 10.02
CA HIS A 131 9.27 8.50 9.25
C HIS A 131 10.63 8.34 8.53
N THR A 132 11.39 7.28 8.79
CA THR A 132 12.62 6.98 8.06
C THR A 132 12.36 6.25 6.74
N ASN A 133 11.13 5.77 6.55
CA ASN A 133 10.68 4.99 5.40
C ASN A 133 10.41 5.90 4.19
N VAL A 134 11.49 6.43 3.59
CA VAL A 134 11.43 7.41 2.49
C VAL A 134 12.31 7.00 1.30
N ILE A 135 11.93 7.44 0.10
CA ILE A 135 12.77 7.36 -1.10
C ILE A 135 13.28 8.77 -1.44
N PRO A 136 14.54 8.93 -1.88
CA PRO A 136 14.98 10.20 -2.47
C PRO A 136 14.11 10.58 -3.68
N LYS A 137 13.60 11.82 -3.74
CA LYS A 137 12.81 12.29 -4.90
C LYS A 137 13.55 12.10 -6.23
N ASN A 138 14.86 12.33 -6.23
CA ASN A 138 15.72 12.16 -7.41
C ASN A 138 15.68 10.72 -7.98
N ASP A 139 15.50 9.71 -7.14
CA ASP A 139 15.38 8.34 -7.62
C ASP A 139 14.02 8.12 -8.30
N LEU A 140 12.93 8.65 -7.74
CA LEU A 140 11.62 8.62 -8.39
C LEU A 140 11.65 9.35 -9.74
N GLU A 141 12.32 10.49 -9.82
CA GLU A 141 12.49 11.23 -11.08
C GLU A 141 13.34 10.46 -12.10
N LYS A 142 14.46 9.87 -11.65
CA LYS A 142 15.37 9.09 -12.49
C LYS A 142 14.69 7.88 -13.14
N TYR A 143 13.84 7.17 -12.39
CA TYR A 143 13.15 5.98 -12.87
C TYR A 143 11.72 6.27 -13.37
N ASP A 144 11.34 7.55 -13.44
CA ASP A 144 9.99 8.03 -13.76
C ASP A 144 8.87 7.31 -13.00
N LYS A 145 9.04 7.20 -11.68
CA LYS A 145 8.09 6.57 -10.76
C LYS A 145 7.37 7.60 -9.93
N PHE A 146 6.25 7.18 -9.35
CA PHE A 146 5.51 7.93 -8.35
C PHE A 146 5.53 7.22 -7.00
N ILE A 147 5.08 7.92 -5.96
CA ILE A 147 4.91 7.40 -4.62
C ILE A 147 3.46 7.54 -4.15
N ARG A 148 3.01 6.56 -3.38
CA ARG A 148 1.83 6.60 -2.52
C ARG A 148 2.29 6.66 -1.07
N VAL A 149 1.89 7.70 -0.34
CA VAL A 149 2.33 7.93 1.04
C VAL A 149 1.22 7.60 2.03
N GLY A 150 1.54 6.77 3.02
CA GLY A 150 0.72 6.59 4.21
C GLY A 150 0.86 7.77 5.16
N ILE A 151 -0.24 8.48 5.41
CA ILE A 151 -0.27 9.71 6.23
C ILE A 151 -0.93 9.51 7.60
N ILE A 152 -1.48 8.32 7.86
CA ILE A 152 -2.03 7.90 9.16
C ILE A 152 -1.62 6.45 9.45
N ARG A 153 -1.30 6.16 10.71
CA ARG A 153 -0.90 4.83 11.15
C ARG A 153 -2.07 3.86 11.17
N THR A 154 -1.81 2.61 10.80
CA THR A 154 -2.81 1.54 10.81
C THR A 154 -2.41 0.33 11.66
N ASN A 155 -1.19 0.31 12.19
CA ASN A 155 -0.60 -0.74 13.03
C ASN A 155 -1.10 -0.66 14.48
N ILE A 156 -2.39 -0.92 14.70
CA ILE A 156 -3.06 -0.79 16.01
C ILE A 156 -2.29 -1.43 17.18
N ASN A 157 -1.65 -2.57 16.97
CA ASN A 157 -0.88 -3.27 18.00
C ASN A 157 0.35 -2.47 18.45
N SER A 158 1.06 -1.84 17.51
CA SER A 158 2.23 -1.00 17.83
C SER A 158 1.79 0.28 18.55
N ILE A 159 0.72 0.92 18.08
CA ILE A 159 0.15 2.10 18.74
C ILE A 159 -0.29 1.76 20.17
N LEU A 160 -0.96 0.61 20.35
CA LEU A 160 -1.35 0.12 21.67
C LEU A 160 -0.14 -0.11 22.56
N ALA A 161 0.91 -0.79 22.06
CA ALA A 161 2.14 -1.03 22.82
C ALA A 161 2.80 0.29 23.26
N GLU A 162 2.91 1.28 22.38
CA GLU A 162 3.42 2.62 22.71
C GLU A 162 2.64 3.28 23.86
N LYS A 163 1.31 3.12 23.88
CA LYS A 163 0.46 3.68 24.94
C LYS A 163 0.62 2.94 26.27
N LEU A 164 0.76 1.62 26.23
CA LEU A 164 1.01 0.82 27.43
C LEU A 164 2.38 1.15 28.04
N ASP A 165 3.41 1.30 27.20
CA ASP A 165 4.76 1.72 27.63
C ASP A 165 4.76 3.14 28.22
N ALA A 166 3.83 4.00 27.77
CA ALA A 166 3.61 5.33 28.32
C ALA A 166 2.77 5.33 29.63
N GLY A 167 2.38 4.16 30.15
CA GLY A 167 1.70 4.00 31.43
C GLY A 167 0.18 3.89 31.37
N ALA A 168 -0.43 3.76 30.18
CA ALA A 168 -1.86 3.49 30.08
C ALA A 168 -2.19 2.04 30.48
N SER A 169 -3.43 1.80 30.95
CA SER A 169 -3.90 0.45 31.24
C SER A 169 -4.46 -0.21 29.99
N LEU A 170 -4.30 -1.54 29.86
CA LEU A 170 -4.97 -2.31 28.81
C LEU A 170 -6.49 -2.17 28.88
N ASP A 171 -7.04 -1.98 30.09
CA ASP A 171 -8.48 -1.82 30.29
C ASP A 171 -9.02 -0.54 29.65
N ASP A 172 -8.20 0.52 29.53
CA ASP A 172 -8.59 1.78 28.92
C ASP A 172 -9.00 1.58 27.45
N PHE A 173 -8.31 0.66 26.75
CA PHE A 173 -8.49 0.38 25.33
C PHE A 173 -9.53 -0.68 25.00
N LYS A 174 -10.15 -1.31 26.01
CA LYS A 174 -11.26 -2.26 25.80
C LYS A 174 -12.57 -1.56 25.45
N THR A 175 -12.66 -0.26 25.71
CA THR A 175 -13.82 0.57 25.40
C THR A 175 -13.77 1.09 23.96
N PHE A 176 -14.92 1.50 23.44
CA PHE A 176 -15.00 2.11 22.10
C PHE A 176 -14.21 3.42 22.06
N GLU A 177 -14.36 4.26 23.08
CA GLU A 177 -13.65 5.53 23.26
C GLU A 177 -12.14 5.32 23.39
N GLY A 178 -11.73 4.29 24.14
CA GLY A 178 -10.34 3.89 24.26
C GLY A 178 -9.73 3.49 22.92
N THR A 179 -10.41 2.63 22.17
CA THR A 179 -9.96 2.25 20.81
C THR A 179 -9.92 3.47 19.89
N MET A 180 -10.88 4.39 20.00
CA MET A 180 -10.93 5.62 19.22
C MET A 180 -9.75 6.56 19.53
N SER A 181 -9.26 6.54 20.77
CA SER A 181 -8.10 7.32 21.20
C SER A 181 -6.78 6.86 20.58
N LEU A 182 -6.74 5.66 20.00
CA LEU A 182 -5.58 5.14 19.26
C LEU A 182 -5.46 5.73 17.85
N ILE A 183 -6.52 6.33 17.32
CA ILE A 183 -6.48 6.97 16.00
C ILE A 183 -5.70 8.28 16.10
N ASP A 184 -4.72 8.47 15.21
CA ASP A 184 -3.92 9.68 15.13
C ASP A 184 -4.78 10.95 15.04
N SER A 185 -4.26 12.05 15.60
CA SER A 185 -4.91 13.35 15.55
C SER A 185 -4.84 13.97 14.15
N LYS A 186 -5.73 14.91 13.84
CA LYS A 186 -5.72 15.60 12.53
C LYS A 186 -4.44 16.37 12.30
N GLU A 187 -3.84 16.91 13.35
CA GLU A 187 -2.57 17.64 13.31
C GLU A 187 -1.43 16.73 12.88
N PHE A 188 -1.39 15.49 13.41
CA PHE A 188 -0.41 14.48 13.01
C PHE A 188 -0.59 14.10 11.53
N ILE A 189 -1.81 13.81 11.10
CA ILE A 189 -2.12 13.47 9.70
C ILE A 189 -1.72 14.63 8.77
N LYS A 190 -2.03 15.87 9.15
CA LYS A 190 -1.71 17.07 8.37
C LYS A 190 -0.21 17.25 8.25
N LYS A 191 0.54 17.05 9.33
CA LYS A 191 2.01 17.10 9.31
C LYS A 191 2.58 16.08 8.31
N ASN A 192 2.07 14.86 8.30
CA ASN A 192 2.52 13.81 7.38
C ASN A 192 2.16 14.11 5.92
N LEU A 193 0.98 14.66 5.67
CA LEU A 193 0.57 15.11 4.34
C LEU A 193 1.47 16.24 3.82
N LEU A 194 1.72 17.26 4.63
CA LEU A 194 2.60 18.37 4.25
C LEU A 194 4.03 17.91 4.00
N PHE A 195 4.55 16.98 4.82
CA PHE A 195 5.84 16.34 4.54
C PHE A 195 5.85 15.64 3.18
N ALA A 196 4.82 14.85 2.87
CA ALA A 196 4.75 14.13 1.60
C ALA A 196 4.76 15.09 0.40
N LEU A 197 3.98 16.18 0.48
CA LEU A 197 3.91 17.19 -0.57
C LEU A 197 5.20 17.99 -0.71
N ASP A 198 5.86 18.34 0.39
CA ASP A 198 7.13 19.07 0.39
C ASP A 198 8.29 18.22 -0.17
N HIS A 199 8.42 16.98 0.32
CA HIS A 199 9.52 16.09 -0.04
C HIS A 199 9.39 15.51 -1.46
N TYR A 200 8.18 15.08 -1.85
CA TYR A 200 7.97 14.39 -3.14
C TYR A 200 7.33 15.27 -4.20
N GLY A 201 6.68 16.38 -3.85
CA GLY A 201 6.04 17.30 -4.79
C GLY A 201 5.09 16.60 -5.76
N ASP A 202 5.35 16.80 -7.05
CA ASP A 202 4.62 16.22 -8.18
C ASP A 202 4.73 14.69 -8.29
N ARG A 203 5.65 14.06 -7.55
CA ARG A 203 5.79 12.60 -7.50
C ARG A 203 4.82 11.93 -6.53
N VAL A 204 4.08 12.67 -5.70
CA VAL A 204 2.96 12.10 -4.91
C VAL A 204 1.79 11.79 -5.83
N LYS A 205 1.50 10.51 -6.03
CA LYS A 205 0.31 10.08 -6.80
C LYS A 205 -0.92 9.90 -5.95
N PHE A 206 -0.73 9.37 -4.74
CA PHE A 206 -1.82 9.03 -3.82
C PHE A 206 -1.39 9.25 -2.37
N VAL A 207 -2.37 9.50 -1.52
CA VAL A 207 -2.22 9.54 -0.06
C VAL A 207 -3.33 8.72 0.59
N GLY A 208 -3.10 8.22 1.80
CA GLY A 208 -4.10 7.48 2.57
C GLY A 208 -3.52 6.85 3.83
N PRO A 209 -4.18 5.83 4.40
CA PRO A 209 -3.63 5.10 5.55
C PRO A 209 -2.39 4.28 5.21
N ASP A 210 -1.45 4.04 6.13
CA ASP A 210 -0.26 3.22 5.88
C ASP A 210 -0.62 1.87 5.22
N CYS A 211 -1.48 1.08 5.88
CA CYS A 211 -1.83 -0.27 5.45
C CYS A 211 -3.35 -0.52 5.51
N GLY A 212 -3.76 -1.79 5.47
CA GLY A 212 -5.14 -2.22 5.59
C GLY A 212 -5.72 -1.99 7.00
N LEU A 213 -7.05 -1.85 7.09
CA LEU A 213 -7.74 -1.50 8.33
C LEU A 213 -8.31 -2.70 9.10
N LYS A 214 -7.86 -3.94 8.81
CA LYS A 214 -8.41 -5.17 9.40
C LYS A 214 -8.37 -5.19 10.93
N GLY A 215 -7.36 -4.56 11.53
CA GLY A 215 -7.19 -4.49 12.99
C GLY A 215 -8.15 -3.52 13.69
N TRP A 216 -8.79 -2.60 12.96
CA TRP A 216 -9.61 -1.52 13.53
C TRP A 216 -11.07 -1.96 13.66
N ASN A 217 -11.41 -2.50 14.83
CA ASN A 217 -12.75 -2.99 15.15
C ASN A 217 -13.33 -2.24 16.35
N PRO A 218 -14.66 -1.99 16.39
CA PRO A 218 -15.65 -2.29 15.35
C PRO A 218 -15.52 -1.35 14.12
N PRO A 219 -16.23 -1.58 13.00
CA PRO A 219 -16.05 -0.83 11.73
C PRO A 219 -16.17 0.70 11.84
N GLN A 220 -16.86 1.20 12.87
CA GLN A 220 -16.99 2.62 13.16
C GLN A 220 -15.63 3.27 13.50
N VAL A 221 -14.70 2.52 14.08
CA VAL A 221 -13.33 2.99 14.36
C VAL A 221 -12.55 3.15 13.05
N ALA A 222 -12.64 2.17 12.15
CA ALA A 222 -12.05 2.27 10.82
C ALA A 222 -12.66 3.43 10.01
N TYR A 223 -13.97 3.65 10.14
CA TYR A 223 -14.65 4.80 9.53
C TYR A 223 -14.10 6.12 10.05
N GLU A 224 -13.94 6.29 11.37
CA GLU A 224 -13.40 7.52 11.94
C GLU A 224 -11.97 7.80 11.47
N LEU A 225 -11.13 6.77 11.38
CA LEU A 225 -9.77 6.88 10.84
C LEU A 225 -9.81 7.42 9.41
N LEU A 226 -10.66 6.85 8.54
CA LEU A 226 -10.83 7.30 7.17
C LEU A 226 -11.42 8.72 7.09
N ARG A 227 -12.37 9.05 7.97
CA ARG A 227 -13.00 10.37 8.03
C ARG A 227 -11.97 11.45 8.36
N ARG A 228 -11.15 11.26 9.40
CA ARG A 228 -10.08 12.21 9.76
C ARG A 228 -9.07 12.38 8.63
N THR A 229 -8.71 11.26 8.00
CA THR A 229 -7.79 11.27 6.84
C THR A 229 -8.35 12.12 5.70
N TYR A 230 -9.62 11.88 5.33
CA TYR A 230 -10.29 12.61 4.26
C TYR A 230 -10.45 14.10 4.57
N GLU A 231 -10.85 14.45 5.80
CA GLU A 231 -11.01 15.85 6.22
C GLU A 231 -9.70 16.61 6.10
N VAL A 232 -8.58 16.03 6.54
CA VAL A 232 -7.26 16.65 6.40
C VAL A 232 -6.83 16.80 4.93
N ILE A 233 -7.07 15.79 4.09
CA ILE A 233 -6.77 15.88 2.65
C ILE A 233 -7.59 16.98 1.98
N LYS A 234 -8.82 17.21 2.42
CA LYS A 234 -9.69 18.26 1.87
C LYS A 234 -9.25 19.67 2.31
N ASP A 235 -8.66 19.79 3.49
CA ASP A 235 -8.26 21.07 4.10
C ASP A 235 -6.91 21.60 3.60
N VAL A 236 -6.12 20.77 2.89
CA VAL A 236 -4.78 21.09 2.35
C VAL A 236 -4.86 21.19 0.83
#